data_AF-A0A0T7BP04-F1
#
_entry.id   AF-A0A0T7BP04-F1
#
_cell.length_a   1.000
_cell.length_b   1.000
_cell.length_c   1.000
_cell.angle_alpha   90.00
_cell.angle_beta   90.00
_cell.angle_gamma   90.00
#
_symmetry.space_group_name_H-M   'P 1'
#
loop_
_entity.id
_entity.type
_entity.pdbx_description
1 polymer ?
#
loop_
_entity_poly.entity_id
_entity_poly.type
_entity_poly.pdbx_seq_one_letter_code
_entity_poly.pdbx_strand_id
1 'polypeptide(L)'
;MTLAVVKFSSEDCGICHKMSFYDQKVAEELGLEFIDVKMQDTATYRKYRQILLTQYPDKSQMGWPTYIICESPTAEFKIVGEVKGGHPKGEFRSRLQAVLDTAQ
;
A
#
# COMPACT_ATOMS: atom_id res chain seq x y z
N MET A 1 -5.66 -16.93 5.06
CA MET A 1 -6.02 -15.64 4.46
C MET A 1 -4.72 -14.88 4.27
N THR A 2 -4.47 -14.32 3.09
CA THR A 2 -3.21 -13.61 2.83
C THR A 2 -3.46 -12.11 2.98
N LEU A 3 -2.73 -11.49 3.90
CA LEU A 3 -2.71 -10.04 4.04
C LEU A 3 -1.65 -9.47 3.10
N ALA A 4 -2.02 -8.41 2.40
CA ALA A 4 -1.14 -7.72 1.48
C ALA A 4 -1.15 -6.22 1.74
N VAL A 5 -0.02 -5.58 1.51
CA VAL A 5 0.10 -4.13 1.43
C VAL A 5 0.31 -3.74 -0.03
N VAL A 6 -0.66 -3.01 -0.57
CA VAL A 6 -0.65 -2.51 -1.94
C VAL A 6 -0.17 -1.07 -1.92
N LYS A 7 1.04 -0.84 -2.41
CA LYS A 7 1.62 0.50 -2.52
C LYS A 7 1.26 1.09 -3.89
N PHE A 8 0.50 2.16 -3.89
CA PHE A 8 0.26 3.00 -5.05
C PHE A 8 1.29 4.13 -5.10
N SER A 9 2.04 4.22 -6.20
CA SER A 9 3.07 5.23 -6.40
C SER A 9 3.06 5.79 -7.83
N SER A 10 3.61 6.99 -8.00
CA SER A 10 3.84 7.61 -9.31
C SER A 10 5.35 7.64 -9.62
N GLU A 11 5.74 7.46 -10.88
CA GLU A 11 7.12 7.62 -11.33
C GLU A 11 7.68 9.04 -11.08
N ASP A 12 6.82 10.05 -11.03
CA ASP A 12 7.20 11.43 -10.71
C ASP A 12 7.48 11.65 -9.20
N CYS A 13 7.29 10.61 -8.37
CA CYS A 13 7.56 10.66 -6.94
C CYS A 13 8.98 10.14 -6.63
N GLY A 14 9.97 11.04 -6.64
CA GLY A 14 11.36 10.69 -6.33
C GLY A 14 11.58 10.05 -4.93
N ILE A 15 10.66 10.25 -3.99
CA ILE A 15 10.67 9.63 -2.65
C ILE A 15 10.18 8.17 -2.71
N CYS A 16 9.23 7.87 -3.60
CA CYS A 16 8.60 6.56 -3.72
C CYS A 16 9.60 5.48 -4.17
N HIS A 17 10.58 5.83 -5.01
CA HIS A 17 11.64 4.92 -5.44
C HIS A 17 12.68 4.62 -4.36
N LYS A 18 13.08 5.64 -3.59
CA LYS A 18 14.10 5.47 -2.55
C LYS A 18 13.61 4.65 -1.36
N MET A 19 12.32 4.71 -1.05
CA MET A 19 11.72 4.03 0.10
C MET A 19 11.20 2.62 -0.21
N SER A 20 10.91 2.29 -1.48
CA SER A 20 10.26 1.03 -1.84
C SER A 20 10.97 -0.23 -1.33
N PHE A 21 12.31 -0.27 -1.38
CA PHE A 21 13.06 -1.44 -0.90
C PHE A 21 12.93 -1.63 0.61
N TYR A 22 12.90 -0.52 1.36
CA TYR A 22 12.73 -0.56 2.81
C TYR A 22 11.29 -0.96 3.17
N ASP A 23 10.31 -0.37 2.50
CA ASP A 23 8.90 -0.65 2.75
C ASP A 23 8.55 -2.11 2.44
N GLN A 24 9.09 -2.65 1.34
CA GLN A 24 8.97 -4.05 1.00
C GLN A 24 9.52 -4.94 2.11
N LYS A 25 10.75 -4.68 2.56
CA LYS A 25 11.38 -5.46 3.62
C LYS A 25 10.55 -5.44 4.91
N VAL A 26 10.04 -4.27 5.29
CA VAL A 26 9.19 -4.12 6.48
C VAL A 26 7.88 -4.91 6.34
N ALA A 27 7.23 -4.85 5.17
CA ALA A 27 6.01 -5.61 4.92
C ALA A 27 6.26 -7.11 5.03
N GLU A 28 7.31 -7.62 4.38
CA GLU A 28 7.70 -9.02 4.42
C GLU A 28 8.04 -9.49 5.85
N GLU A 29 8.75 -8.66 6.63
CA GLU A 29 9.05 -8.94 8.05
C GLU A 29 7.80 -9.00 8.94
N LEU A 30 6.72 -8.31 8.56
CA LEU A 30 5.42 -8.36 9.23
C LEU A 30 4.50 -9.46 8.66
N GLY A 31 5.00 -10.29 7.74
CA GLY A 31 4.23 -11.38 7.13
C GLY A 31 3.21 -10.93 6.07
N LEU A 32 3.37 -9.71 5.53
CA LEU A 32 2.52 -9.16 4.48
C LEU A 32 3.11 -9.41 3.10
N GLU A 33 2.26 -9.71 2.13
CA GLU A 33 2.64 -9.63 0.71
C GLU A 33 2.79 -8.16 0.29
N PHE A 34 3.93 -7.79 -0.30
CA PHE A 34 4.15 -6.43 -0.78
C PHE A 34 3.86 -6.33 -2.29
N ILE A 35 2.90 -5.49 -2.66
CA ILE A 35 2.49 -5.28 -4.05
C ILE A 35 2.80 -3.83 -4.44
N ASP A 36 3.80 -3.63 -5.30
CA ASP A 36 4.13 -2.31 -5.85
C ASP A 36 3.31 -2.02 -7.10
N VAL A 37 2.42 -1.03 -7.03
CA VAL A 37 1.57 -0.57 -8.13
C VAL A 37 2.02 0.83 -8.54
N LYS A 38 2.70 0.92 -9.68
CA LYS A 38 2.99 2.19 -10.33
C LYS A 38 1.79 2.61 -11.18
N MET A 39 1.38 3.86 -11.06
CA MET A 39 0.25 4.41 -11.83
C MET A 39 0.50 4.36 -13.35
N GLN A 40 1.76 4.45 -13.75
CA GLN A 40 2.23 4.36 -15.13
C GLN A 40 2.21 2.91 -15.65
N ASP A 41 2.32 1.90 -14.77
CA ASP A 41 2.14 0.50 -15.13
C ASP A 41 0.64 0.17 -15.21
N THR A 42 0.08 0.40 -16.40
CA THR A 42 -1.34 0.20 -16.65
C THR A 42 -1.82 -1.24 -16.45
N ALA A 43 -0.96 -2.25 -16.59
CA ALA A 43 -1.34 -3.65 -16.43
C ALA A 43 -1.56 -3.96 -14.95
N THR A 44 -0.57 -3.65 -14.11
CA THR A 44 -0.65 -3.84 -12.66
C THR A 44 -1.69 -2.92 -12.03
N TYR A 45 -1.75 -1.65 -12.46
CA TYR A 45 -2.77 -0.72 -11.99
C TYR A 45 -4.19 -1.22 -12.28
N ARG A 46 -4.48 -1.75 -13.48
CA ARG A 46 -5.82 -2.27 -13.78
C ARG A 46 -6.24 -3.42 -12.87
N LYS A 47 -5.29 -4.26 -12.43
CA LYS A 47 -5.54 -5.38 -11.52
C LYS A 47 -5.94 -4.90 -10.12
N TYR A 48 -5.28 -3.87 -9.60
CA TYR A 48 -5.45 -3.43 -8.20
C TYR A 48 -6.19 -2.10 -8.03
N ARG A 49 -6.52 -1.37 -9.10
CA ARG A 49 -7.19 -0.06 -9.03
C ARG A 49 -8.51 -0.10 -8.27
N GLN A 50 -9.19 -1.24 -8.25
CA GLN A 50 -10.47 -1.36 -7.54
C GLN A 50 -10.28 -1.18 -6.04
N ILE A 51 -9.17 -1.68 -5.47
CA ILE A 51 -8.80 -1.46 -4.06
C ILE A 51 -8.62 0.04 -3.81
N LEU A 52 -7.86 0.70 -4.67
CA LEU A 52 -7.63 2.14 -4.56
C LEU A 52 -8.92 2.96 -4.65
N LEU A 53 -9.76 2.66 -5.66
CA LEU A 53 -11.01 3.41 -5.90
C LEU A 53 -12.09 3.12 -4.86
N THR A 54 -12.03 1.98 -4.17
CA THR A 54 -12.93 1.68 -3.05
C THR A 54 -12.63 2.63 -1.88
N GLN A 55 -11.36 2.89 -1.61
CA GLN A 55 -10.94 3.83 -0.56
C GLN A 55 -10.99 5.29 -1.04
N TYR A 56 -10.72 5.54 -2.32
CA TYR A 56 -10.63 6.87 -2.93
C TYR A 56 -11.38 6.93 -4.28
N PRO A 57 -12.72 6.99 -4.28
CA PRO A 57 -13.51 7.05 -5.50
C PRO A 57 -13.11 8.21 -6.43
N ASP A 58 -12.87 9.38 -5.82
CA ASP A 58 -12.56 10.63 -6.54
C ASP A 58 -11.07 11.01 -6.50
N LYS A 59 -10.21 10.18 -5.90
CA LYS A 59 -8.75 10.37 -5.77
C LYS A 59 -8.29 11.69 -5.12
N SER A 60 -9.21 12.49 -4.60
CA SER A 60 -8.97 13.87 -4.11
C SER A 60 -8.25 13.96 -2.77
N GLN A 61 -8.11 12.85 -2.03
CA GLN A 61 -7.43 12.78 -0.74
C GLN A 61 -6.24 11.81 -0.72
N MET A 62 -5.72 11.45 -1.90
CA MET A 62 -4.55 10.58 -1.99
C MET A 62 -3.28 11.31 -1.56
N GLY A 63 -2.53 10.72 -0.63
CA GLY A 63 -1.18 11.13 -0.29
C GLY A 63 -0.17 10.14 -0.86
N TRP A 64 0.80 10.61 -1.67
CA TRP A 64 1.79 9.74 -2.31
C TRP A 64 3.04 9.53 -1.44
N PRO A 65 3.60 8.32 -1.37
CA PRO A 65 2.97 7.03 -1.74
C PRO A 65 1.79 6.68 -0.82
N THR A 66 0.78 6.00 -1.37
CA THR A 66 -0.37 5.48 -0.60
C THR A 66 -0.22 3.98 -0.44
N TYR A 67 -0.31 3.46 0.79
CA TYR A 67 -0.27 2.04 1.10
C TYR A 67 -1.64 1.61 1.60
N ILE A 68 -2.27 0.64 0.95
CA ILE A 68 -3.54 0.07 1.39
C ILE A 68 -3.31 -1.36 1.83
N ILE A 69 -3.69 -1.67 3.06
CA ILE A 69 -3.61 -3.02 3.62
C ILE A 69 -4.95 -3.70 3.37
N CYS A 70 -4.91 -4.88 2.78
CA CYS A 70 -6.11 -5.65 2.50
C CYS A 70 -5.88 -7.15 2.58
N GLU A 71 -6.95 -7.89 2.84
CA GLU A 71 -7.00 -9.33 2.69
C GLU A 71 -7.35 -9.68 1.25
N SER A 72 -6.75 -10.74 0.70
CA SER A 72 -7.10 -11.32 -0.61
C SER A 72 -7.10 -10.28 -1.76
N PRO A 73 -5.97 -9.62 -2.06
CA PRO A 73 -5.88 -8.49 -3.01
C PRO A 73 -6.26 -8.84 -4.46
N THR A 74 -6.43 -10.13 -4.79
CA THR A 74 -6.78 -10.61 -6.14
C THR A 74 -8.15 -11.27 -6.25
N ALA A 75 -8.92 -11.35 -5.15
CA ALA A 75 -10.23 -11.98 -5.09
C ALA A 75 -11.25 -10.98 -4.50
N GLU A 76 -12.15 -11.44 -3.62
CA GLU A 76 -12.97 -10.54 -2.79
C GLU A 76 -12.07 -9.90 -1.74
N PHE A 77 -11.50 -8.74 -2.08
CA PHE A 77 -10.61 -8.03 -1.18
C PHE A 77 -11.38 -7.37 -0.04
N LYS A 78 -10.80 -7.38 1.15
CA LYS A 78 -11.30 -6.62 2.31
C LYS A 78 -10.23 -5.64 2.76
N ILE A 79 -10.54 -4.35 2.71
CA ILE A 79 -9.63 -3.32 3.20
C ILE A 79 -9.57 -3.39 4.72
N VAL A 80 -8.35 -3.49 5.23
CA VAL A 80 -8.03 -3.52 6.65
C VAL A 80 -7.68 -2.11 7.15
N GLY A 81 -6.95 -1.36 6.34
CA GLY A 81 -6.61 0.03 6.64
C GLY A 81 -5.63 0.60 5.64
N GLU A 82 -5.06 1.76 5.97
CA GLU A 82 -4.18 2.50 5.08
C GLU A 82 -3.07 3.26 5.81
N VAL A 83 -1.97 3.48 5.11
CA VAL A 83 -0.86 4.36 5.51
C VAL A 83 -0.58 5.31 4.34
N LYS A 84 -0.46 6.61 4.60
CA LYS A 84 -0.28 7.63 3.54
C LYS A 84 1.00 8.41 3.74
N GLY A 85 1.68 8.68 2.62
CA GLY A 85 2.83 9.57 2.55
C GLY A 85 4.16 8.86 2.74
N GLY A 86 5.23 9.59 2.43
CA GLY A 86 6.60 9.15 2.70
C GLY A 86 6.93 9.41 4.16
N HIS A 87 7.28 8.35 4.90
CA HIS A 87 7.65 8.46 6.30
C HIS A 87 9.18 8.37 6.48
N PRO A 88 9.75 9.04 7.49
CA PRO A 88 11.10 8.75 7.97
C PRO A 88 11.32 7.24 8.20
N LYS A 89 12.56 6.79 7.98
CA LYS A 89 12.94 5.39 8.14
C LYS A 89 12.58 4.90 9.56
N GLY A 90 11.78 3.84 9.64
CA GLY A 90 11.31 3.24 10.90
C GLY A 90 9.85 3.56 11.26
N GLU A 91 9.33 4.71 10.83
CA GLU A 91 7.96 5.10 11.16
C GLU A 91 6.92 4.31 10.34
N PHE A 92 7.27 3.93 9.10
CA PHE A 92 6.43 3.06 8.26
C PHE A 92 6.07 1.74 8.98
N ARG A 93 7.04 1.10 9.65
CA ARG A 93 6.80 -0.14 10.42
C ARG A 93 5.78 0.08 11.53
N SER A 94 5.96 1.14 12.31
CA SER A 94 5.09 1.41 13.46
C SER A 94 3.65 1.71 13.01
N ARG A 95 3.49 2.46 11.92
CA ARG A 95 2.18 2.75 11.33
C ARG A 95 1.51 1.52 10.75
N LEU A 96 2.27 0.69 10.03
CA LEU A 96 1.78 -0.55 9.46
C LEU A 96 1.34 -1.52 10.55
N GLN A 97 2.14 -1.69 11.60
CA GLN A 97 1.79 -2.51 12.76
C GLN A 97 0.54 -2.00 13.47
N ALA A 98 0.41 -0.69 13.70
CA ALA A 98 -0.77 -0.11 14.34
C ALA A 98 -2.07 -0.39 13.57
N VAL A 99 -2.02 -0.43 12.23
CA VAL A 99 -3.16 -0.83 11.40
C VAL A 99 -3.49 -2.31 11.60
N LEU A 100 -2.49 -3.18 11.64
CA LEU A 100 -2.70 -4.62 11.87
C LEU A 100 -3.26 -4.89 13.27
N ASP A 101 -2.76 -4.20 14.29
CA ASP A 101 -3.21 -4.35 15.67
C ASP A 101 -4.67 -3.92 15.85
N THR A 102 -5.14 -2.94 15.07
CA THR A 102 -6.54 -2.47 15.09
C THR A 102 -7.49 -3.44 14.37
N ALA A 103 -6.95 -4.32 13.53
CA ALA A 103 -7.72 -5.28 12.74
C ALA A 103 -7.96 -6.63 13.43
N GLN A 104 -7.27 -6.87 14.56
CA GLN A 104 -7.47 -8.03 15.44
C GLN A 104 -8.60 -7.81 16.44
#